data_AF-A0A6J3CD81-F1
#
_entry.id   AF-A0A6J3CD81-F1
#
_cell.length_a   1.000
_cell.length_b   1.000
_cell.length_c   1.000
_cell.angle_alpha   90.00
_cell.angle_beta   90.00
_cell.angle_gamma   90.00
#
_symmetry.space_group_name_H-M   'P 1'
#
loop_
_entity.id
_entity.type
_entity.pdbx_description
1 polymer ?
#
loop_
_entity_poly.entity_id
_entity_poly.type
_entity_poly.pdbx_seq_one_letter_code
_entity_poly.pdbx_strand_id
1 'polypeptide(L)'
;MKFLVILIASIALCVGNAIPLVPGDNSHYIEGESRYIWMPDGEGVPHRIDLEEPMDAALQNSRNGANNQYWLYTRQNPNNAQILIDGNANSVWNSNYDGRKPLKVMVHGWNSNGNFIEWLFNTAGGNWNNVHLIGFSLGAHVVGSAGRQAGGRSARITGLDPAGPLWIGNSNALNSNAGQYVEVIHTDGGLLGIFTPIGDADFYPNGGRYPQPGCSSSSCSHSRSILLFASSVRTNHFQGRLCDDINQAQNMQCTGRVFNMGNGIVTKRGSGIYGLTTGSSWPY
;
A
#
# COMPACT_ATOMS: atom_id res chain seq x y z
N MET A 1 -21.37 -8.66 78.80
CA MET A 1 -20.61 -7.97 77.74
C MET A 1 -20.20 -8.97 76.67
N LYS A 2 -20.84 -8.93 75.50
CA LYS A 2 -20.40 -9.62 74.28
C LYS A 2 -20.54 -8.59 73.16
N PHE A 3 -19.42 -8.02 72.72
CA PHE A 3 -19.39 -7.09 71.59
C PHE A 3 -19.37 -7.89 70.29
N LEU A 4 -20.36 -7.67 69.44
CA LEU A 4 -20.45 -8.19 68.09
C LEU A 4 -19.65 -7.23 67.18
N VAL A 5 -18.50 -7.66 66.67
CA VAL A 5 -17.72 -6.91 65.69
C VAL A 5 -18.25 -7.27 64.30
N ILE A 6 -18.92 -6.32 63.64
CA ILE A 6 -19.35 -6.44 62.24
C ILE A 6 -18.17 -6.07 61.36
N LEU A 7 -17.60 -7.06 60.67
CA LEU A 7 -16.57 -6.85 59.65
C LEU A 7 -17.27 -6.38 58.36
N ILE A 8 -17.13 -5.09 58.03
CA ILE A 8 -17.58 -4.56 56.75
C ILE A 8 -16.51 -4.93 55.70
N ALA A 9 -16.81 -5.90 54.85
CA ALA A 9 -15.99 -6.20 53.69
C ALA A 9 -16.16 -5.08 52.66
N SER A 10 -15.15 -4.22 52.54
CA SER A 10 -15.06 -3.22 51.48
C SER A 10 -14.80 -3.94 50.15
N ILE A 11 -15.83 -4.06 49.32
CA ILE A 11 -15.66 -4.48 47.92
C ILE A 11 -14.95 -3.33 47.21
N ALA A 12 -13.63 -3.46 47.02
CA ALA A 12 -12.90 -2.61 46.10
C ALA A 12 -13.41 -2.89 44.69
N LEU A 13 -14.24 -1.99 44.17
CA LEU A 13 -14.55 -1.92 42.75
C LEU A 13 -13.23 -1.65 42.02
N CYS A 14 -12.63 -2.70 41.47
CA CYS A 14 -11.64 -2.54 40.43
C CYS A 14 -12.33 -1.81 39.27
N VAL A 15 -12.08 -0.51 39.18
CA VAL A 15 -12.27 0.25 37.94
C VAL A 15 -11.38 -0.43 36.91
N GLY A 16 -11.99 -1.31 36.10
CA GLY A 16 -11.33 -1.82 34.92
C GLY A 16 -10.88 -0.61 34.11
N ASN A 17 -9.58 -0.52 33.84
CA ASN A 17 -9.08 0.42 32.84
C ASN A 17 -9.92 0.17 31.59
N ALA A 18 -10.68 1.18 31.15
CA ALA A 18 -11.32 1.14 29.85
C ALA A 18 -10.21 0.79 28.85
N ILE A 19 -10.36 -0.34 28.16
CA ILE A 19 -9.53 -0.64 27.00
C ILE A 19 -9.69 0.61 26.11
N PRO A 20 -8.62 1.34 25.78
CA PRO A 20 -8.74 2.46 24.87
C PRO A 20 -9.37 1.89 23.60
N LEU A 21 -10.60 2.32 23.31
CA LEU A 21 -11.29 1.93 22.09
C LEU A 21 -10.41 2.45 20.96
N VAL A 22 -9.68 1.55 20.29
CA VAL A 22 -9.01 1.87 19.04
C VAL A 22 -10.09 2.38 18.10
N PRO A 23 -10.10 3.66 17.70
CA PRO A 23 -11.08 4.14 16.75
C PRO A 23 -10.76 3.46 15.42
N GLY A 24 -11.51 2.40 15.09
CA GLY A 24 -11.27 1.61 13.87
C GLY A 24 -11.46 2.41 12.58
N ASP A 25 -11.94 3.65 12.69
CA ASP A 25 -12.16 4.60 11.61
C ASP A 25 -11.07 5.68 11.50
N ASN A 26 -10.11 5.76 12.43
CA ASN A 26 -9.15 6.86 12.52
C ASN A 26 -9.79 8.27 12.44
N SER A 27 -11.04 8.43 12.87
CA SER A 27 -11.81 9.69 12.72
C SER A 27 -11.20 10.90 13.44
N HIS A 28 -10.31 10.68 14.39
CA HIS A 28 -9.56 11.70 15.12
C HIS A 28 -8.36 12.24 14.33
N TYR A 29 -7.94 11.57 13.25
CA TYR A 29 -6.75 11.93 12.50
C TYR A 29 -7.01 13.08 11.53
N ILE A 30 -6.15 14.10 11.60
CA ILE A 30 -6.10 15.22 10.66
C ILE A 30 -4.63 15.40 10.24
N GLU A 31 -4.35 15.30 8.93
CA GLU A 31 -3.01 15.46 8.39
C GLU A 31 -2.42 16.82 8.79
N GLY A 32 -1.19 16.82 9.30
CA GLY A 32 -0.47 18.02 9.71
C GLY A 32 -0.90 18.63 11.05
N GLU A 33 -1.96 18.11 11.68
CA GLU A 33 -2.44 18.56 13.00
C GLU A 33 -2.32 17.46 14.07
N SER A 34 -2.63 16.21 13.72
CA SER A 34 -2.60 15.10 14.66
C SER A 34 -1.19 14.58 14.88
N ARG A 35 -0.76 14.53 16.15
CA ARG A 35 0.49 13.88 16.56
C ARG A 35 0.42 12.36 16.51
N TYR A 36 -0.75 11.77 16.79
CA TYR A 36 -0.91 10.33 16.86
C TYR A 36 -1.88 9.80 15.81
N ILE A 37 -1.59 8.61 15.31
CA ILE A 37 -2.49 7.85 14.44
C ILE A 37 -2.43 6.37 14.82
N TRP A 38 -3.54 5.65 14.61
CA TRP A 38 -3.55 4.19 14.70
C TRP A 38 -3.29 3.56 13.33
N MET A 39 -2.27 2.72 13.23
CA MET A 39 -1.94 2.01 12.01
C MET A 39 -1.92 0.51 12.25
N PRO A 40 -2.66 -0.30 11.47
CA PRO A 40 -2.58 -1.74 11.55
C PRO A 40 -1.22 -2.25 11.01
N ASP A 41 -0.70 -3.32 11.61
CA ASP A 41 0.36 -4.11 10.98
C ASP A 41 -0.18 -5.09 9.93
N GLY A 42 0.70 -5.95 9.40
CA GLY A 42 0.35 -6.95 8.38
C GLY A 42 -0.66 -8.01 8.85
N GLU A 43 -0.84 -8.18 10.17
CA GLU A 43 -1.83 -9.08 10.77
C GLU A 43 -3.12 -8.34 11.19
N GLY A 44 -3.20 -7.04 10.89
CA GLY A 44 -4.35 -6.19 11.23
C GLY A 44 -4.35 -5.72 12.68
N VAL A 45 -3.26 -5.93 13.44
CA VAL A 45 -3.15 -5.47 14.83
C VAL A 45 -2.86 -3.97 14.84
N PRO A 46 -3.67 -3.14 15.51
CA PRO A 46 -3.46 -1.69 15.53
C PRO A 46 -2.32 -1.28 16.46
N HIS A 47 -1.41 -0.47 15.94
CA HIS A 47 -0.32 0.18 16.66
C HIS A 47 -0.53 1.68 16.71
N ARG A 48 -0.28 2.31 17.86
CA ARG A 48 -0.36 3.77 18.01
C ARG A 48 1.00 4.39 17.68
N ILE A 49 1.00 5.27 16.70
CA ILE A 49 2.21 5.82 16.10
C ILE A 49 2.30 7.30 16.44
N ASP A 50 3.49 7.73 16.86
CA ASP A 50 3.80 9.14 17.09
C ASP A 50 4.46 9.72 15.82
N LEU A 51 3.76 10.64 15.16
CA LEU A 51 4.17 11.25 13.89
C LEU A 51 5.23 12.35 14.07
N GLU A 52 5.46 12.79 15.32
CA GLU A 52 6.48 13.78 15.68
C GLU A 52 7.72 13.14 16.32
N GLU A 53 7.72 11.82 16.51
CA GLU A 53 8.87 11.12 17.07
C GLU A 53 10.09 11.32 16.16
N PRO A 54 11.20 11.88 16.69
CA PRO A 54 12.39 12.10 15.89
C PRO A 54 12.95 10.76 15.43
N MET A 55 13.40 10.72 14.17
CA MET A 55 14.00 9.51 13.63
C MET A 55 15.23 9.12 14.44
N ASP A 56 15.24 7.87 14.92
CA ASP A 56 16.41 7.29 15.56
C ASP A 56 17.55 7.16 14.54
N ALA A 57 18.56 8.02 14.68
CA ALA A 57 19.72 8.04 13.79
C ALA A 57 20.52 6.73 13.83
N ALA A 58 20.55 6.01 14.95
CA ALA A 58 21.22 4.71 15.05
C ALA A 58 20.43 3.64 14.26
N LEU A 59 19.10 3.67 14.35
CA LEU A 59 18.25 2.81 13.54
C LEU A 59 18.37 3.15 12.05
N GLN A 60 18.37 4.43 11.69
CA GLN A 60 18.52 4.87 10.31
C GLN A 60 19.86 4.41 9.70
N ASN A 61 20.95 4.59 10.45
CA ASN A 61 22.30 4.21 9.99
C ASN A 61 22.53 2.69 9.94
N SER A 62 21.73 1.90 10.67
CA SER A 62 21.81 0.43 10.63
C SER A 62 20.91 -0.22 9.58
N ARG A 63 19.98 0.53 8.97
CA ARG A 63 19.13 0.02 7.89
C ARG A 63 19.97 -0.31 6.66
N ASN A 64 19.95 -1.58 6.25
CA ASN A 64 20.57 -2.05 5.03
C ASN A 64 19.52 -2.76 4.16
N GLY A 65 19.44 -2.36 2.89
CA GLY A 65 18.59 -3.02 1.90
C GLY A 65 18.85 -4.51 1.75
N ALA A 66 20.11 -4.92 1.93
CA ALA A 66 20.50 -6.32 1.88
C ALA A 66 19.94 -7.18 3.03
N ASN A 67 19.38 -6.57 4.07
CA ASN A 67 18.71 -7.30 5.15
C ASN A 67 17.25 -7.63 4.81
N ASN A 68 16.69 -7.06 3.74
CA ASN A 68 15.37 -7.45 3.27
C ASN A 68 15.41 -8.84 2.63
N GLN A 69 14.28 -9.54 2.70
CA GLN A 69 14.12 -10.80 1.99
C GLN A 69 13.39 -10.58 0.67
N TYR A 70 13.92 -11.18 -0.40
CA TYR A 70 13.33 -11.08 -1.73
C TYR A 70 12.86 -12.44 -2.22
N TRP A 71 11.54 -12.63 -2.18
CA TRP A 71 10.93 -13.93 -2.40
C TRP A 71 10.57 -14.10 -3.88
N LEU A 72 11.31 -14.95 -4.60
CA LEU A 72 11.04 -15.26 -5.99
C LEU A 72 10.04 -16.41 -6.12
N TYR A 73 8.91 -16.11 -6.74
CA TYR A 73 7.93 -17.09 -7.21
C TYR A 73 7.91 -17.13 -8.73
N THR A 74 7.84 -18.34 -9.29
CA THR A 74 7.67 -18.57 -10.73
C THR A 74 6.65 -19.67 -10.98
N ARG A 75 6.31 -19.92 -12.24
CA ARG A 75 5.46 -21.07 -12.60
C ARG A 75 6.06 -22.43 -12.20
N GLN A 76 7.38 -22.51 -12.02
CA GLN A 76 8.06 -23.75 -11.60
C GLN A 76 8.04 -23.94 -10.08
N ASN A 77 7.86 -22.87 -9.32
CA ASN A 77 7.82 -22.88 -7.86
C ASN A 77 6.71 -21.93 -7.34
N PRO A 78 5.42 -22.25 -7.59
CA PRO A 78 4.33 -21.33 -7.28
C PRO A 78 4.04 -21.19 -5.78
N ASN A 79 4.37 -22.22 -4.99
CA ASN A 79 4.02 -22.28 -3.56
C ASN A 79 5.22 -22.15 -2.62
N ASN A 80 6.44 -22.27 -3.15
CA ASN A 80 7.67 -22.26 -2.36
C ASN A 80 8.62 -21.20 -2.94
N ALA A 81 8.88 -20.14 -2.18
CA ALA A 81 9.78 -19.08 -2.62
C ALA A 81 11.22 -19.59 -2.75
N GLN A 82 11.93 -19.09 -3.77
CA GLN A 82 13.39 -19.07 -3.79
C GLN A 82 13.85 -17.71 -3.29
N ILE A 83 14.72 -17.68 -2.28
CA ILE A 83 15.18 -16.42 -1.67
C ILE A 83 16.32 -15.83 -2.49
N LEU A 84 16.09 -14.62 -2.99
CA LEU A 84 17.11 -13.79 -3.61
C LEU A 84 17.71 -12.89 -2.53
N ILE A 85 19.03 -12.76 -2.55
CA ILE A 85 19.80 -12.04 -1.54
C ILE A 85 20.58 -10.95 -2.25
N ASP A 86 20.26 -9.69 -1.92
CA ASP A 86 20.98 -8.52 -2.43
C ASP A 86 22.48 -8.64 -2.10
N GLY A 87 23.34 -8.32 -3.06
CA GLY A 87 24.79 -8.53 -2.99
C GLY A 87 25.26 -9.97 -3.24
N ASN A 88 24.38 -10.96 -3.43
CA ASN A 88 24.75 -12.35 -3.72
C ASN A 88 24.17 -12.83 -5.06
N ALA A 89 24.95 -12.69 -6.14
CA ALA A 89 24.55 -13.05 -7.50
C ALA A 89 24.18 -14.53 -7.68
N ASN A 90 24.81 -15.44 -6.91
CA ASN A 90 24.51 -16.86 -6.97
C ASN A 90 23.08 -17.17 -6.52
N SER A 91 22.49 -16.35 -5.64
CA SER A 91 21.09 -16.50 -5.23
C SER A 91 20.12 -16.35 -6.41
N VAL A 92 20.49 -15.52 -7.39
CA VAL A 92 19.74 -15.33 -8.64
C VAL A 92 20.06 -16.42 -9.64
N TRP A 93 21.33 -16.68 -9.92
CA TRP A 93 21.73 -17.61 -10.99
C TRP A 93 21.33 -19.07 -10.72
N ASN A 94 21.22 -19.46 -9.45
CA ASN A 94 20.76 -20.79 -9.05
C ASN A 94 19.24 -20.85 -8.81
N SER A 95 18.51 -19.76 -9.08
CA SER A 95 17.06 -19.71 -8.98
C SER A 95 16.37 -19.96 -10.33
N ASN A 96 15.04 -19.94 -10.33
CA ASN A 96 14.22 -20.03 -11.53
C ASN A 96 14.04 -18.68 -12.24
N TYR A 97 14.80 -17.64 -11.87
CA TYR A 97 14.73 -16.32 -12.48
C TYR A 97 15.10 -16.38 -13.98
N ASP A 98 14.33 -15.70 -14.81
CA ASP A 98 14.57 -15.57 -16.25
C ASP A 98 14.31 -14.13 -16.69
N GLY A 99 15.38 -13.36 -16.88
CA GLY A 99 15.30 -11.93 -17.25
C GLY A 99 14.64 -11.66 -18.61
N ARG A 100 14.38 -12.69 -19.43
CA ARG A 100 13.63 -12.55 -20.69
C ARG A 100 12.11 -12.50 -20.46
N LYS A 101 11.64 -12.90 -19.29
CA LYS A 101 10.21 -12.91 -18.94
C LYS A 101 9.81 -11.61 -18.25
N PRO A 102 8.54 -11.19 -18.34
CA PRO A 102 8.04 -10.06 -17.58
C PRO A 102 8.20 -10.26 -16.07
N LEU A 103 8.78 -9.27 -15.41
CA LEU A 103 8.98 -9.26 -13.97
C LEU A 103 7.90 -8.39 -13.31
N LYS A 104 7.27 -8.95 -12.28
CA LYS A 104 6.37 -8.21 -11.40
C LYS A 104 7.00 -8.21 -10.01
N VAL A 105 7.24 -7.02 -9.46
CA VAL A 105 7.79 -6.87 -8.11
C VAL A 105 6.69 -6.30 -7.23
N MET A 106 6.38 -6.99 -6.13
CA MET A 106 5.36 -6.57 -5.16
C MET A 106 6.05 -6.18 -3.86
N VAL A 107 5.69 -5.02 -3.31
CA VAL A 107 6.26 -4.47 -2.07
C VAL A 107 5.12 -4.15 -1.10
N HIS A 108 5.23 -4.68 0.11
CA HIS A 108 4.27 -4.43 1.19
C HIS A 108 4.49 -3.05 1.85
N GLY A 109 3.63 -2.71 2.81
CA GLY A 109 3.69 -1.47 3.59
C GLY A 109 4.82 -1.44 4.64
N TRP A 110 4.59 -0.77 5.77
CA TRP A 110 5.57 -0.42 6.80
C TRP A 110 6.71 -1.43 7.02
N ASN A 111 7.94 -0.89 6.95
CA ASN A 111 9.25 -1.46 7.27
C ASN A 111 9.91 -2.19 6.09
N SER A 112 10.21 -1.42 5.03
CA SER A 112 10.82 -1.92 3.80
C SER A 112 11.78 -0.91 3.14
N ASN A 113 12.45 -1.28 2.05
CA ASN A 113 13.23 -0.41 1.17
C ASN A 113 13.37 -1.02 -0.26
N GLY A 114 13.86 -0.22 -1.22
CA GLY A 114 13.79 -0.52 -2.66
C GLY A 114 15.09 -0.93 -3.35
N ASN A 115 16.23 -0.99 -2.65
CA ASN A 115 17.57 -1.10 -3.26
C ASN A 115 17.74 -2.32 -4.17
N PHE A 116 17.09 -3.43 -3.82
CA PHE A 116 17.19 -4.67 -4.56
C PHE A 116 16.67 -4.62 -6.00
N ILE A 117 15.73 -3.75 -6.34
CA ILE A 117 15.21 -3.69 -7.71
C ILE A 117 16.37 -3.31 -8.65
N GLU A 118 17.14 -2.29 -8.28
CA GLU A 118 18.33 -1.87 -9.03
C GLU A 118 19.37 -3.00 -9.10
N TRP A 119 19.69 -3.61 -7.96
CA TRP A 119 20.65 -4.72 -7.90
C TRP A 119 20.24 -5.92 -8.76
N LEU A 120 18.96 -6.30 -8.73
CA LEU A 120 18.43 -7.44 -9.47
C LEU A 120 18.61 -7.22 -10.98
N PHE A 121 18.27 -6.04 -11.51
CA PHE A 121 18.47 -5.77 -12.94
C PHE A 121 19.95 -5.75 -13.34
N ASN A 122 20.80 -5.15 -12.51
CA ASN A 122 22.24 -5.04 -12.79
C ASN A 122 22.96 -6.40 -12.73
N THR A 123 22.44 -7.35 -11.94
CA THR A 123 23.09 -8.65 -11.69
C THR A 123 22.46 -9.80 -12.47
N ALA A 124 21.13 -9.83 -12.53
CA ALA A 124 20.35 -10.92 -13.10
C ALA A 124 20.06 -10.75 -14.59
N GLY A 125 20.21 -9.52 -15.10
CA GLY A 125 19.75 -9.11 -16.42
C GLY A 125 18.23 -8.96 -16.49
N GLY A 126 17.77 -8.32 -17.57
CA GLY A 126 16.35 -8.08 -17.82
C GLY A 126 16.11 -6.82 -18.65
N ASN A 127 14.85 -6.57 -19.00
CA ASN A 127 14.46 -5.38 -19.74
C ASN A 127 13.45 -4.56 -18.93
N TRP A 128 13.78 -3.29 -18.64
CA TRP A 128 12.92 -2.34 -17.93
C TRP A 128 11.53 -2.16 -18.56
N ASN A 129 11.41 -2.38 -19.87
CA ASN A 129 10.14 -2.36 -20.61
C ASN A 129 9.20 -3.53 -20.25
N ASN A 130 9.70 -4.53 -19.52
CA ASN A 130 8.96 -5.72 -19.08
C ASN A 130 8.76 -5.76 -17.56
N VAL A 131 8.89 -4.62 -16.88
CA VAL A 131 8.87 -4.51 -15.42
C VAL A 131 7.61 -3.80 -14.95
N HIS A 132 6.90 -4.43 -14.02
CA HIS A 132 5.77 -3.83 -13.32
C HIS A 132 6.04 -3.84 -11.82
N LEU A 133 6.22 -2.66 -11.22
CA LEU A 133 6.36 -2.50 -9.79
C LEU A 133 4.99 -2.25 -9.16
N ILE A 134 4.69 -2.93 -8.06
CA ILE A 134 3.40 -2.81 -7.36
C ILE A 134 3.72 -2.58 -5.89
N GLY A 135 3.20 -1.51 -5.31
CA GLY A 135 3.46 -1.15 -3.93
C GLY A 135 2.16 -0.84 -3.20
N PHE A 136 1.97 -1.43 -2.02
CA PHE A 136 0.82 -1.17 -1.15
C PHE A 136 1.20 -0.26 0.01
N SER A 137 0.35 0.71 0.37
CA SER A 137 0.59 1.60 1.51
C SER A 137 1.94 2.32 1.38
N LEU A 138 2.81 2.28 2.40
CA LEU A 138 4.20 2.77 2.32
C LEU A 138 5.04 2.11 1.21
N GLY A 139 4.69 0.88 0.83
CA GLY A 139 5.30 0.16 -0.28
C GLY A 139 5.13 0.87 -1.63
N ALA A 140 4.04 1.65 -1.79
CA ALA A 140 3.84 2.48 -2.98
C ALA A 140 4.95 3.52 -3.14
N HIS A 141 5.39 4.13 -2.04
CA HIS A 141 6.49 5.08 -2.04
C HIS A 141 7.84 4.39 -2.20
N VAL A 142 8.00 3.17 -1.67
CA VAL A 142 9.20 2.36 -1.89
C VAL A 142 9.38 2.04 -3.37
N VAL A 143 8.35 1.57 -4.07
CA VAL A 143 8.44 1.33 -5.52
C VAL A 143 8.57 2.63 -6.31
N GLY A 144 7.97 3.72 -5.85
CA GLY A 144 8.16 5.05 -6.44
C GLY A 144 9.61 5.53 -6.39
N SER A 145 10.24 5.41 -5.22
CA SER A 145 11.65 5.75 -5.02
C SER A 145 12.58 4.82 -5.81
N ALA A 146 12.32 3.51 -5.82
CA ALA A 146 13.09 2.56 -6.63
C ALA A 146 12.99 2.87 -8.14
N GLY A 147 11.78 3.19 -8.61
CA GLY A 147 11.53 3.58 -9.99
C GLY A 147 12.30 4.83 -10.41
N ARG A 148 12.27 5.88 -9.57
CA ARG A 148 13.06 7.10 -9.77
C ARG A 148 14.57 6.86 -9.75
N GLN A 149 15.06 6.09 -8.78
CA GLN A 149 16.48 5.75 -8.67
C GLN A 149 16.96 4.99 -9.91
N ALA A 150 16.10 4.13 -10.48
CA ALA A 150 16.33 3.45 -11.75
C ALA A 150 16.10 4.35 -13.00
N GLY A 151 15.96 5.67 -12.83
CA GLY A 151 15.79 6.64 -13.90
C GLY A 151 14.42 6.65 -14.57
N GLY A 152 13.36 6.23 -13.86
CA GLY A 152 11.98 6.24 -14.38
C GLY A 152 11.72 5.24 -15.51
N ARG A 153 12.57 4.22 -15.65
CA ARG A 153 12.56 3.31 -16.81
C ARG A 153 11.55 2.17 -16.69
N SER A 154 11.05 1.91 -15.48
CA SER A 154 10.07 0.83 -15.27
C SER A 154 8.84 1.04 -16.17
N ALA A 155 8.41 -0.01 -16.86
CA ALA A 155 7.30 0.11 -17.81
C ALA A 155 5.98 0.47 -17.14
N ARG A 156 5.78 0.07 -15.88
CA ARG A 156 4.59 0.35 -15.11
C ARG A 156 4.87 0.35 -13.61
N ILE A 157 4.25 1.27 -12.90
CA ILE A 157 4.12 1.24 -11.44
C ILE A 157 2.63 1.26 -11.08
N THR A 158 2.24 0.48 -10.07
CA THR A 158 0.90 0.55 -9.47
C THR A 158 1.00 0.79 -7.97
N GLY A 159 0.52 1.95 -7.52
CA GLY A 159 0.34 2.27 -6.11
C GLY A 159 -1.04 1.79 -5.64
N LEU A 160 -1.05 0.90 -4.66
CA LEU A 160 -2.26 0.39 -4.02
C LEU A 160 -2.44 1.15 -2.71
N ASP A 161 -3.36 2.11 -2.73
CA ASP A 161 -3.67 3.03 -1.64
C ASP A 161 -2.41 3.59 -0.94
N PRO A 162 -1.60 4.41 -1.65
CA PRO A 162 -0.33 4.93 -1.14
C PRO A 162 -0.52 5.64 0.20
N ALA A 163 0.37 5.40 1.17
CA ALA A 163 0.21 5.90 2.54
C ALA A 163 0.09 7.44 2.58
N GLY A 164 -0.89 7.95 3.32
CA GLY A 164 -1.14 9.39 3.52
C GLY A 164 -0.20 10.05 4.53
N PRO A 165 -0.23 9.62 5.81
CA PRO A 165 0.46 10.31 6.90
C PRO A 165 1.94 10.57 6.61
N LEU A 166 2.37 11.84 6.68
CA LEU A 166 3.74 12.32 6.41
C LEU A 166 4.18 12.29 4.92
N TRP A 167 3.32 11.81 4.02
CA TRP A 167 3.61 11.68 2.59
C TRP A 167 2.78 12.61 1.71
N ILE A 168 1.68 13.17 2.22
CA ILE A 168 0.92 14.20 1.51
C ILE A 168 1.82 15.42 1.25
N GLY A 169 1.98 15.77 -0.04
CA GLY A 169 2.87 16.87 -0.46
C GLY A 169 4.38 16.59 -0.36
N ASN A 170 4.77 15.40 0.11
CA ASN A 170 6.17 15.01 0.20
C ASN A 170 6.75 14.76 -1.21
N SER A 171 7.86 15.41 -1.55
CA SER A 171 8.49 15.27 -2.87
C SER A 171 9.02 13.86 -3.15
N ASN A 172 9.24 13.07 -2.10
CA ASN A 172 9.63 11.66 -2.19
C ASN A 172 8.44 10.71 -2.29
N ALA A 173 7.19 11.19 -2.20
CA ALA A 173 6.01 10.34 -2.40
C ALA A 173 6.02 9.71 -3.80
N LEU A 174 5.19 8.69 -3.97
CA LEU A 174 4.97 8.11 -5.30
C LEU A 174 4.41 9.22 -6.19
N ASN A 175 4.98 9.38 -7.38
CA ASN A 175 4.41 10.28 -8.38
C ASN A 175 4.70 9.79 -9.80
N SER A 176 4.12 10.45 -10.81
CA SER A 176 4.20 10.07 -12.23
C SER A 176 5.63 9.95 -12.79
N ASN A 177 6.64 10.59 -12.20
CA ASN A 177 8.02 10.50 -12.69
C ASN A 177 8.72 9.16 -12.35
N ALA A 178 8.09 8.30 -11.56
CA ALA A 178 8.71 7.06 -11.07
C ALA A 178 8.76 5.94 -12.13
N GLY A 179 7.99 6.05 -13.22
CA GLY A 179 7.99 5.07 -14.29
C GLY A 179 7.45 5.64 -15.59
N GLN A 180 7.36 4.80 -16.62
CA GLN A 180 6.76 5.15 -17.91
C GLN A 180 5.22 5.25 -17.86
N TYR A 181 4.63 4.66 -16.82
CA TYR A 181 3.21 4.75 -16.50
C TYR A 181 3.00 4.43 -15.03
N VAL A 182 2.44 5.36 -14.28
CA VAL A 182 2.14 5.23 -12.85
C VAL A 182 0.63 5.26 -12.68
N GLU A 183 0.09 4.19 -12.10
CA GLU A 183 -1.32 4.05 -11.79
C GLU A 183 -1.54 3.99 -10.28
N VAL A 184 -2.56 4.66 -9.77
CA VAL A 184 -2.89 4.64 -8.34
C VAL A 184 -4.33 4.21 -8.14
N ILE A 185 -4.56 3.36 -7.14
CA ILE A 185 -5.90 2.94 -6.72
C ILE A 185 -6.11 3.44 -5.29
N HIS A 186 -7.00 4.42 -5.13
CA HIS A 186 -7.33 5.02 -3.84
C HIS A 186 -8.54 4.31 -3.23
N THR A 187 -8.42 3.82 -2.00
CA THR A 187 -9.50 3.11 -1.31
C THR A 187 -9.74 3.62 0.11
N ASP A 188 -8.76 4.31 0.71
CA ASP A 188 -8.87 4.93 2.03
C ASP A 188 -8.29 6.37 2.04
N GLY A 189 -8.56 7.10 0.97
CA GLY A 189 -8.03 8.45 0.78
C GLY A 189 -8.46 9.44 1.86
N GLY A 190 -7.48 10.16 2.42
CA GLY A 190 -7.66 11.15 3.48
C GLY A 190 -7.60 10.59 4.90
N LEU A 191 -7.41 9.27 5.04
CA LEU A 191 -7.11 8.60 6.30
C LEU A 191 -5.75 7.90 6.19
N LEU A 192 -5.70 6.58 5.98
CA LEU A 192 -4.43 5.87 5.81
C LEU A 192 -3.83 6.07 4.41
N GLY A 193 -4.64 6.40 3.40
CA GLY A 193 -4.21 6.64 2.03
C GLY A 193 -4.16 8.12 1.63
N ILE A 194 -3.30 8.49 0.69
CA ILE A 194 -3.35 9.78 -0.01
C ILE A 194 -4.64 9.83 -0.83
N PHE A 195 -5.37 10.95 -0.79
CA PHE A 195 -6.56 11.16 -1.63
C PHE A 195 -6.26 11.90 -2.94
N THR A 196 -5.35 12.88 -2.91
CA THR A 196 -4.98 13.67 -4.08
C THR A 196 -4.39 12.78 -5.19
N PRO A 197 -4.61 13.12 -6.47
CA PRO A 197 -4.04 12.34 -7.56
C PRO A 197 -2.53 12.48 -7.56
N ILE A 198 -1.82 11.36 -7.68
CA ILE A 198 -0.35 11.32 -7.73
C ILE A 198 0.18 10.47 -8.89
N GLY A 199 -0.67 9.76 -9.63
CA GLY A 199 -0.28 8.97 -10.80
C GLY A 199 -0.35 9.72 -12.12
N ASP A 200 -0.07 8.98 -13.21
CA ASP A 200 -0.59 9.35 -14.53
C ASP A 200 -2.11 9.10 -14.59
N ALA A 201 -2.54 7.96 -14.02
CA ALA A 201 -3.94 7.60 -13.87
C ALA A 201 -4.28 7.24 -12.42
N ASP A 202 -5.32 7.86 -11.88
CA ASP A 202 -5.76 7.69 -10.50
C ASP A 202 -7.20 7.17 -10.48
N PHE A 203 -7.41 6.02 -9.83
CA PHE A 203 -8.69 5.35 -9.75
C PHE A 203 -9.28 5.46 -8.34
N TYR A 204 -10.56 5.83 -8.27
CA TYR A 204 -11.31 6.08 -7.04
C TYR A 204 -12.52 5.13 -6.97
N PRO A 205 -12.31 3.83 -6.72
CA PRO A 205 -13.41 2.90 -6.47
C PRO A 205 -14.29 3.39 -5.31
N ASN A 206 -15.60 3.49 -5.56
CA ASN A 206 -16.62 3.91 -4.60
C ASN A 206 -16.29 5.27 -3.95
N GLY A 207 -15.76 6.21 -4.73
CA GLY A 207 -15.34 7.53 -4.25
C GLY A 207 -13.92 7.58 -3.66
N GLY A 208 -13.24 6.43 -3.57
CA GLY A 208 -11.83 6.31 -3.19
C GLY A 208 -11.50 6.63 -1.73
N ARG A 209 -12.50 6.59 -0.86
CA ARG A 209 -12.39 6.84 0.59
C ARG A 209 -13.05 5.71 1.39
N TYR A 210 -12.78 5.68 2.69
CA TYR A 210 -13.59 4.90 3.63
C TYR A 210 -15.03 5.46 3.73
N PRO A 211 -16.06 4.59 3.83
CA PRO A 211 -15.98 3.13 3.78
C PRO A 211 -16.06 2.56 2.36
N GLN A 212 -15.18 1.61 2.05
CA GLN A 212 -15.37 0.73 0.89
C GLN A 212 -16.44 -0.33 1.16
N PRO A 213 -17.18 -0.81 0.14
CA PRO A 213 -18.17 -1.87 0.29
C PRO A 213 -17.62 -3.11 1.00
N GLY A 214 -18.32 -3.56 2.04
CA GLY A 214 -17.91 -4.70 2.88
C GLY A 214 -16.80 -4.40 3.89
N CYS A 215 -16.48 -3.13 4.14
CA CYS A 215 -15.52 -2.72 5.17
C CYS A 215 -16.18 -1.97 6.33
N SER A 216 -15.80 -2.32 7.56
CA SER A 216 -16.22 -1.68 8.80
C SER A 216 -15.11 -0.89 9.49
N SER A 217 -13.95 -0.75 8.84
CA SER A 217 -12.80 0.00 9.34
C SER A 217 -12.02 0.65 8.19
N SER A 218 -11.27 1.71 8.52
CA SER A 218 -10.34 2.36 7.59
C SER A 218 -9.26 1.37 7.14
N SER A 219 -8.70 0.57 8.06
CA SER A 219 -7.75 -0.53 7.75
C SER A 219 -8.27 -1.53 6.71
N CYS A 220 -9.56 -1.90 6.78
CA CYS A 220 -10.18 -2.75 5.77
C CYS A 220 -10.28 -2.04 4.41
N SER A 221 -10.69 -0.77 4.41
CA SER A 221 -10.78 0.04 3.19
C SER A 221 -9.39 0.25 2.58
N HIS A 222 -8.35 0.44 3.39
CA HIS A 222 -6.97 0.55 2.97
C HIS A 222 -6.52 -0.71 2.24
N SER A 223 -6.75 -1.87 2.86
CA SER A 223 -6.44 -3.20 2.31
C SER A 223 -7.28 -3.58 1.09
N ARG A 224 -8.41 -2.89 0.84
CA ARG A 224 -9.31 -3.18 -0.29
C ARG A 224 -8.61 -3.01 -1.64
N SER A 225 -7.68 -2.07 -1.75
CA SER A 225 -6.87 -1.84 -2.96
C SER A 225 -6.15 -3.11 -3.44
N ILE A 226 -5.62 -3.93 -2.52
CA ILE A 226 -4.96 -5.21 -2.81
C ILE A 226 -5.95 -6.19 -3.45
N LEU A 227 -7.14 -6.32 -2.86
CA LEU A 227 -8.16 -7.26 -3.29
C LEU A 227 -8.74 -6.89 -4.66
N LEU A 228 -8.99 -5.59 -4.88
CA LEU A 228 -9.42 -5.07 -6.18
C LEU A 228 -8.35 -5.27 -7.24
N PHE A 229 -7.08 -5.01 -6.92
CA PHE A 229 -5.99 -5.25 -7.86
C PHE A 229 -5.85 -6.74 -8.21
N ALA A 230 -5.90 -7.64 -7.22
CA ALA A 230 -5.87 -9.08 -7.46
C ALA A 230 -7.04 -9.55 -8.36
N SER A 231 -8.25 -9.06 -8.12
CA SER A 231 -9.41 -9.32 -8.98
C SER A 231 -9.19 -8.79 -10.40
N SER A 232 -8.69 -7.56 -10.53
CA SER A 232 -8.40 -6.93 -11.83
C SER A 232 -7.36 -7.71 -12.65
N VAL A 233 -6.36 -8.32 -12.00
CA VAL A 233 -5.35 -9.16 -12.68
C VAL A 233 -5.99 -10.43 -13.22
N ARG A 234 -6.96 -11.01 -12.50
CA ARG A 234 -7.63 -12.25 -12.90
C ARG A 234 -8.71 -12.05 -13.96
N THR A 235 -9.40 -10.92 -13.94
CA THR A 235 -10.66 -10.73 -14.69
C THR A 235 -10.63 -9.51 -15.62
N ASN A 236 -9.80 -8.51 -15.33
CA ASN A 236 -9.68 -7.24 -16.06
C ASN A 236 -11.02 -6.53 -16.31
N HIS A 237 -11.98 -6.66 -15.38
CA HIS A 237 -13.37 -6.23 -15.59
C HIS A 237 -13.75 -4.88 -14.97
N PHE A 238 -12.90 -4.30 -14.12
CA PHE A 238 -13.19 -3.02 -13.47
C PHE A 238 -13.08 -1.87 -14.45
N GLN A 239 -14.22 -1.33 -14.88
CA GLN A 239 -14.30 -0.24 -15.85
C GLN A 239 -14.42 1.11 -15.12
N GLY A 240 -13.32 1.87 -15.08
CA GLY A 240 -13.32 3.26 -14.61
C GLY A 240 -13.82 4.22 -15.67
N ARG A 241 -14.65 5.18 -15.30
CA ARG A 241 -15.05 6.29 -16.17
C ARG A 241 -14.23 7.54 -15.86
N LEU A 242 -13.71 8.19 -16.89
CA LEU A 242 -12.97 9.43 -16.76
C LEU A 242 -13.84 10.52 -16.11
N CYS A 243 -13.26 11.20 -15.14
CA CYS A 243 -13.82 12.33 -14.40
C CYS A 243 -13.09 13.62 -14.82
N ASP A 244 -13.79 14.75 -14.74
CA ASP A 244 -13.17 16.06 -14.99
C ASP A 244 -12.27 16.49 -13.82
N ASP A 245 -12.65 16.10 -12.59
CA ASP A 245 -11.92 16.40 -11.37
C ASP A 245 -12.13 15.33 -10.28
N ILE A 246 -11.44 15.51 -9.15
CA ILE A 246 -11.53 14.61 -8.01
C ILE A 246 -12.90 14.65 -7.32
N ASN A 247 -13.64 15.75 -7.41
CA ASN A 247 -14.98 15.84 -6.81
C ASN A 247 -15.97 14.95 -7.54
N GLN A 248 -15.91 14.89 -8.88
CA GLN A 248 -16.69 13.94 -9.66
C GLN A 248 -16.33 12.49 -9.31
N ALA A 249 -15.04 12.20 -9.12
CA ALA A 249 -14.59 10.88 -8.70
C ALA A 249 -15.15 10.49 -7.32
N GLN A 250 -15.04 11.40 -6.35
CA GLN A 250 -15.55 11.22 -4.98
C GLN A 250 -17.06 10.99 -4.96
N ASN A 251 -17.80 11.79 -5.74
CA ASN A 251 -19.27 11.77 -5.77
C ASN A 251 -19.84 10.76 -6.77
N MET A 252 -18.99 9.96 -7.43
CA MET A 252 -19.40 8.93 -8.39
C MET A 252 -20.16 9.49 -9.61
N GLN A 253 -19.74 10.64 -10.12
CA GLN A 253 -20.42 11.40 -11.18
C GLN A 253 -19.68 11.36 -12.54
N CYS A 254 -18.73 10.46 -12.71
CA CYS A 254 -17.87 10.41 -13.90
C CYS A 254 -18.59 9.81 -15.12
N THR A 255 -18.55 10.52 -16.25
CA THR A 255 -19.29 10.14 -17.47
C THR A 255 -18.40 9.92 -18.69
N GLY A 256 -17.10 10.21 -18.58
CA GLY A 256 -16.17 10.16 -19.70
C GLY A 256 -15.83 8.75 -20.18
N ARG A 257 -14.76 8.68 -20.98
CA ARG A 257 -14.29 7.43 -21.60
C ARG A 257 -13.94 6.38 -20.54
N VAL A 258 -14.10 5.12 -20.93
CA VAL A 258 -13.78 3.98 -20.07
C VAL A 258 -12.29 3.65 -20.13
N PHE A 259 -11.71 3.37 -18.98
CA PHE A 259 -10.38 2.81 -18.83
C PHE A 259 -10.39 1.78 -17.71
N ASN A 260 -9.87 0.57 -17.99
CA ASN A 260 -9.95 -0.49 -16.98
C ASN A 260 -8.97 -0.20 -15.85
N MET A 261 -9.40 -0.34 -14.59
CA MET A 261 -8.55 -0.23 -13.40
C MET A 261 -7.68 -1.47 -13.23
N GLY A 262 -6.44 -1.31 -12.75
CA GLY A 262 -5.56 -2.42 -12.39
C GLY A 262 -5.11 -3.23 -13.61
N ASN A 263 -5.04 -4.56 -13.47
CA ASN A 263 -4.58 -5.60 -14.41
C ASN A 263 -3.05 -5.83 -14.47
N GLY A 264 -2.67 -6.98 -15.05
CA GLY A 264 -1.27 -7.42 -15.17
C GLY A 264 -0.58 -7.04 -16.49
N ILE A 265 -1.16 -6.12 -17.27
CA ILE A 265 -0.64 -5.70 -18.58
C ILE A 265 0.47 -4.67 -18.36
N VAL A 266 1.71 -5.06 -18.64
CA VAL A 266 2.91 -4.22 -18.43
C VAL A 266 2.93 -3.00 -19.37
N THR A 267 2.38 -3.15 -20.57
CA THR A 267 2.32 -2.10 -21.60
C THR A 267 1.12 -1.17 -21.47
N LYS A 268 0.34 -1.27 -20.38
CA LYS A 268 -0.80 -0.39 -20.13
C LYS A 268 -0.33 1.06 -20.07
N ARG A 269 -1.06 1.96 -20.72
CA ARG A 269 -0.81 3.42 -20.73
C ARG A 269 -2.15 4.14 -20.67
N GLY A 270 -2.14 5.33 -20.10
CA GLY A 270 -3.31 6.19 -19.98
C GLY A 270 -3.02 7.35 -19.04
N SER A 271 -3.97 8.25 -18.92
CA SER A 271 -3.92 9.31 -17.91
C SER A 271 -5.31 9.79 -17.52
N GLY A 272 -5.42 10.40 -16.35
CA GLY A 272 -6.63 11.04 -15.85
C GLY A 272 -7.16 10.45 -14.55
N ILE A 273 -8.23 11.04 -14.05
CA ILE A 273 -8.92 10.63 -12.83
C ILE A 273 -10.12 9.76 -13.22
N TYR A 274 -10.29 8.62 -12.57
CA TYR A 274 -11.32 7.65 -12.92
C TYR A 274 -12.14 7.22 -11.70
N GLY A 275 -13.46 7.31 -11.81
CA GLY A 275 -14.41 6.80 -10.82
C GLY A 275 -15.02 5.47 -11.29
N LEU A 276 -15.27 4.55 -10.36
CA LEU A 276 -15.93 3.27 -10.60
C LEU A 276 -16.60 2.73 -9.34
N THR A 277 -17.58 1.85 -9.50
CA THR A 277 -18.18 1.10 -8.40
C THR A 277 -17.60 -0.31 -8.32
N THR A 278 -17.52 -0.85 -7.11
CA THR A 278 -17.19 -2.26 -6.85
C THR A 278 -18.13 -2.81 -5.78
N GLY A 279 -18.36 -4.12 -5.76
CA GLY A 279 -19.15 -4.79 -4.74
C GLY A 279 -18.35 -5.14 -3.48
N SER A 280 -19.03 -5.73 -2.50
CA SER A 280 -18.43 -6.12 -1.21
C SER A 280 -17.74 -7.48 -1.23
N SER A 281 -18.00 -8.31 -2.24
CA SER A 281 -17.61 -9.72 -2.31
C SER A 281 -16.99 -10.06 -3.64
N TRP A 282 -15.96 -10.92 -3.64
CA TRP A 282 -15.28 -11.37 -4.85
C TRP A 282 -16.26 -11.84 -5.95
N PRO A 283 -16.09 -11.46 -7.24
CA PRO A 283 -14.95 -10.71 -7.81
C PRO A 283 -14.97 -9.19 -7.59
N TYR A 284 -15.83 -8.71 -6.68
CA TYR A 284 -16.14 -7.32 -6.33
C TYR A 284 -16.96 -6.63 -7.40
#